data_AF-A0A932YG32-F1
#
_entry.id   AF-A0A932YG32-F1
#
_cell.length_a   1.000
_cell.length_b   1.000
_cell.length_c   1.000
_cell.angle_alpha   90.00
_cell.angle_beta   90.00
_cell.angle_gamma   90.00
#
_symmetry.space_group_name_H-M   'P 1'
#
loop_
_entity.id
_entity.type
_entity.pdbx_description
1 polymer ?
#
loop_
_entity_poly.entity_id
_entity_poly.type
_entity_poly.pdbx_seq_one_letter_code
_entity_poly.pdbx_strand_id
1 'polypeptide(L)'
;MQSIGLIYQYQPTVGKNQLRKAWPCEAKKRAGWVRNLAVGLIALSLGGVTGPLVPSLRLEGAYTYTRLGRAISDKRQAISEKPLPKAVPVVFNPLKTEDGSSIDPASKDFGLIIPKVGINTAVIPAVNPADPGDYLDALKKGVAHASTSYFPDEDGTVYLFSHSTNYDWFVSDLNAVFYLLKNLTEGDLVVIFYKGKQYTYLLREKRVVKPTETSYLIPQKGVKTLILQTCWPPGSTAERLLLFADLIETSGQSI
;
A
#
# COMPACT_ATOMS: atom_id res chain seq x y z
N MET A 1 -35.64 -50.32 69.69
CA MET A 1 -34.28 -49.76 69.92
C MET A 1 -34.47 -48.31 70.32
N GLN A 2 -34.79 -48.04 71.60
CA GLN A 2 -33.86 -47.61 72.67
C GLN A 2 -33.18 -46.27 72.30
N SER A 3 -33.68 -45.09 72.70
CA SER A 3 -33.85 -44.48 74.04
C SER A 3 -32.56 -43.89 74.62
N ILE A 4 -32.53 -42.55 74.73
CA ILE A 4 -31.77 -41.73 75.68
C ILE A 4 -32.71 -40.53 75.94
N GLY A 5 -33.41 -40.36 77.08
CA GLY A 5 -32.94 -40.26 78.47
C GLY A 5 -32.34 -38.85 78.67
N LEU A 6 -32.67 -37.98 79.63
CA LEU A 6 -33.32 -38.06 80.93
C LEU A 6 -33.55 -36.61 81.42
N ILE A 7 -34.62 -36.43 82.21
CA ILE A 7 -34.71 -35.60 83.42
C ILE A 7 -34.69 -34.06 83.30
N TYR A 8 -35.91 -33.53 83.21
CA TYR A 8 -36.59 -32.53 84.05
C TYR A 8 -35.92 -31.91 85.30
N GLN A 9 -36.50 -30.75 85.67
CA GLN A 9 -36.62 -30.11 87.01
C GLN A 9 -35.47 -29.16 87.42
N TYR A 10 -35.67 -28.05 88.15
CA TYR A 10 -36.83 -27.36 88.73
C TYR A 10 -36.29 -26.10 89.46
N GLN A 11 -36.98 -24.96 89.30
CA GLN A 11 -37.31 -23.85 90.23
C GLN A 11 -36.39 -23.54 91.44
N PRO A 12 -36.24 -22.26 91.89
CA PRO A 12 -37.42 -21.47 92.24
C PRO A 12 -37.36 -19.94 92.11
N THR A 13 -38.57 -19.39 92.04
CA THR A 13 -38.93 -18.02 92.35
C THR A 13 -38.87 -17.73 93.84
N VAL A 14 -38.10 -16.72 94.26
CA VAL A 14 -38.34 -15.87 95.45
C VAL A 14 -37.59 -14.57 95.14
N GLY A 15 -38.18 -13.40 94.95
CA GLY A 15 -39.14 -12.75 95.83
C GLY A 15 -38.44 -11.53 96.47
N LYS A 16 -39.13 -10.38 96.39
CA LYS A 16 -38.97 -9.12 97.16
C LYS A 16 -38.47 -7.92 96.36
N ASN A 17 -39.41 -6.98 96.22
CA ASN A 17 -39.30 -5.55 96.54
C ASN A 17 -37.87 -5.02 96.71
N GLN A 18 -37.54 -3.97 95.95
CA GLN A 18 -37.31 -2.61 96.47
C GLN A 18 -36.65 -1.72 95.41
N LEU A 19 -37.25 -0.53 95.20
CA LEU A 19 -36.59 0.74 94.83
C LEU A 19 -36.18 0.99 93.36
N ARG A 20 -36.96 1.83 92.66
CA ARG A 20 -36.46 2.65 91.54
C ARG A 20 -35.40 3.61 92.08
N LYS A 21 -34.13 3.23 91.97
CA LYS A 21 -32.97 4.10 92.19
C LYS A 21 -32.75 4.96 90.95
N ALA A 22 -33.10 6.25 91.04
CA ALA A 22 -32.66 7.23 90.06
C ALA A 22 -31.14 7.41 90.19
N TRP A 23 -30.39 7.05 89.14
CA TRP A 23 -28.94 7.26 89.13
C TRP A 23 -28.62 8.74 88.91
N PRO A 24 -27.71 9.34 89.69
CA PRO A 24 -27.24 10.70 89.45
C PRO A 24 -26.49 10.81 88.11
N CYS A 25 -26.65 11.96 87.42
CA CYS A 25 -26.15 12.25 86.07
C CYS A 25 -24.66 11.98 85.82
N GLU A 26 -23.84 11.92 86.87
CA GLU A 26 -22.40 11.62 86.80
C GLU A 26 -22.08 10.21 86.25
N ALA A 27 -22.92 9.21 86.55
CA ALA A 27 -22.69 7.84 86.06
C ALA A 27 -22.92 7.70 84.55
N LYS A 28 -23.84 8.49 83.97
CA LYS A 28 -24.08 8.53 82.51
C LYS A 28 -22.89 9.12 81.75
N LYS A 29 -22.20 10.12 82.31
CA LYS A 29 -21.03 10.74 81.66
C LYS A 29 -19.87 9.74 81.53
N ARG A 30 -19.60 8.94 82.57
CA ARG A 30 -18.54 7.92 82.55
C ARG A 30 -18.83 6.78 81.55
N ALA A 31 -20.09 6.37 81.40
CA ALA A 31 -20.48 5.33 80.44
C ALA A 31 -20.32 5.76 78.97
N GLY A 32 -20.56 7.04 78.65
CA GLY A 32 -20.37 7.56 77.29
C GLY A 32 -18.90 7.60 76.86
N TRP A 33 -18.00 7.93 77.78
CA TRP A 33 -16.56 8.03 77.50
C TRP A 33 -15.94 6.66 77.18
N VAL A 34 -16.29 5.63 77.94
CA VAL A 34 -15.81 4.25 77.71
C VAL A 34 -16.29 3.72 76.35
N ARG A 35 -17.53 4.02 75.95
CA ARG A 35 -18.06 3.62 74.63
C ARG A 35 -17.31 4.29 73.48
N ASN A 36 -17.03 5.59 73.58
CA ASN A 36 -16.32 6.31 72.53
C ASN A 36 -14.86 5.84 72.42
N LEU A 37 -14.21 5.53 73.55
CA LEU A 37 -12.87 4.92 73.55
C LEU A 37 -12.88 3.53 72.88
N ALA A 38 -13.86 2.69 73.18
CA ALA A 38 -13.98 1.37 72.57
C ALA A 38 -14.16 1.44 71.05
N VAL A 39 -15.04 2.34 70.56
CA VAL A 39 -15.22 2.57 69.12
C VAL A 39 -13.94 3.11 68.47
N GLY A 40 -13.25 4.03 69.16
CA GLY A 40 -11.95 4.55 68.71
C GLY A 40 -10.91 3.45 68.53
N LEU A 41 -10.77 2.55 69.51
CA LEU A 41 -9.83 1.43 69.45
C LEU A 41 -10.17 0.42 68.35
N ILE A 42 -11.45 0.15 68.12
CA ILE A 42 -11.89 -0.72 67.00
C ILE A 42 -11.55 -0.09 65.65
N ALA A 43 -11.79 1.22 65.48
CA ALA A 43 -11.44 1.93 64.25
C ALA A 43 -9.91 1.97 64.02
N LEU A 44 -9.13 2.17 65.08
CA LEU A 44 -7.66 2.19 65.02
C LEU A 44 -7.09 0.80 64.65
N SER A 45 -7.69 -0.27 65.19
CA SER A 45 -7.37 -1.65 64.82
C SER A 45 -7.66 -1.94 63.34
N LEU A 46 -8.85 -1.57 62.85
CA LEU A 46 -9.22 -1.77 61.44
C LEU A 46 -8.35 -0.94 60.48
N GLY A 47 -8.01 0.30 60.87
CA GLY A 47 -7.10 1.16 60.10
C GLY A 47 -5.66 0.61 60.05
N GLY A 48 -5.16 0.07 61.17
CA GLY A 48 -3.82 -0.52 61.26
C GLY A 48 -3.66 -1.79 60.43
N VAL A 49 -4.71 -2.59 60.29
CA VAL A 49 -4.69 -3.80 59.45
C VAL A 49 -4.89 -3.47 57.97
N THR A 50 -5.80 -2.54 57.64
CA THR A 50 -6.10 -2.21 56.23
C THR A 50 -5.00 -1.36 55.59
N GLY A 51 -4.39 -0.42 56.32
CA GLY A 51 -3.37 0.50 55.81
C GLY A 51 -2.20 -0.16 55.07
N PRO A 52 -1.51 -1.17 55.65
CA PRO A 52 -0.39 -1.85 55.00
C PRO A 52 -0.80 -2.74 53.81
N LEU A 53 -2.06 -3.18 53.76
CA LEU A 53 -2.58 -4.05 52.70
C LEU A 53 -3.01 -3.26 51.46
N VAL A 54 -3.37 -1.97 51.60
CA VAL A 54 -3.84 -1.15 50.47
C VAL A 54 -2.78 -0.99 49.36
N PRO A 55 -1.49 -0.72 49.63
CA PRO A 55 -0.47 -0.60 48.59
C PRO A 55 -0.31 -1.89 47.79
N SER A 56 -0.28 -3.05 48.47
CA SER A 56 -0.09 -4.36 47.83
C SER A 56 -1.27 -4.72 46.92
N LEU A 57 -2.50 -4.49 47.37
CA LEU A 57 -3.69 -4.74 46.55
C LEU A 57 -3.78 -3.80 45.34
N ARG A 58 -3.34 -2.54 45.48
CA ARG A 58 -3.26 -1.61 44.34
C ARG A 58 -2.24 -2.07 43.31
N LEU A 59 -1.09 -2.59 43.73
CA LEU A 59 -0.06 -3.08 42.83
C LEU A 59 -0.52 -4.34 42.08
N GLU A 60 -1.12 -5.31 42.77
CA GLU A 60 -1.66 -6.52 42.14
C GLU A 60 -2.81 -6.19 41.18
N GLY A 61 -3.70 -5.26 41.56
CA GLY A 61 -4.77 -4.78 40.69
C GLY A 61 -4.25 -4.07 39.43
N ALA A 62 -3.25 -3.19 39.58
CA ALA A 62 -2.63 -2.53 38.44
C ALA A 62 -1.86 -3.50 37.53
N TYR A 63 -1.16 -4.48 38.11
CA TYR A 63 -0.42 -5.50 37.37
C TYR A 63 -1.34 -6.45 36.60
N THR A 64 -2.43 -6.91 37.24
CA THR A 64 -3.42 -7.77 36.57
C THR A 64 -4.17 -7.04 35.46
N TYR A 65 -4.54 -5.76 35.68
CA TYR A 65 -5.19 -4.93 34.67
C TYR A 65 -4.31 -4.71 33.43
N THR A 66 -3.03 -4.36 33.63
CA THR A 66 -2.09 -4.14 32.52
C THR A 66 -1.77 -5.44 31.76
N ARG A 67 -1.69 -6.59 32.46
CA ARG A 67 -1.49 -7.91 31.83
C ARG A 67 -2.67 -8.31 30.94
N LEU A 68 -3.90 -8.06 31.38
CA LEU A 68 -5.10 -8.34 30.58
C LEU A 68 -5.17 -7.42 29.35
N GLY A 69 -4.83 -6.13 29.50
CA GLY A 69 -4.78 -5.17 28.40
C GLY A 69 -3.79 -5.57 27.30
N ARG A 70 -2.58 -6.03 27.68
CA ARG A 70 -1.61 -6.57 26.71
C ARG A 70 -2.11 -7.83 26.00
N ALA A 71 -2.65 -8.80 26.75
CA ALA A 71 -3.14 -10.05 26.15
C ALA A 71 -4.26 -9.81 25.12
N ILE A 72 -5.13 -8.81 25.34
CA ILE A 72 -6.18 -8.43 24.38
C ILE A 72 -5.57 -7.73 23.15
N SER A 73 -4.58 -6.86 23.35
CA SER A 73 -3.86 -6.19 22.26
C SER A 73 -3.11 -7.20 21.38
N ASP A 74 -2.39 -8.13 21.99
CA ASP A 74 -1.61 -9.17 21.30
C ASP A 74 -2.53 -10.08 20.50
N LYS A 75 -3.69 -10.46 21.05
CA LYS A 75 -4.71 -11.25 20.32
C LYS A 75 -5.32 -10.47 19.16
N ARG A 76 -5.49 -9.16 19.30
CA ARG A 76 -6.01 -8.28 18.23
C ARG A 76 -5.00 -8.09 17.10
N GLN A 77 -3.70 -7.98 17.43
CA GLN A 77 -2.62 -7.98 16.44
C GLN A 77 -2.50 -9.33 15.73
N ALA A 78 -2.56 -10.45 16.45
CA ALA A 78 -2.53 -11.78 15.84
C ALA A 78 -3.71 -12.06 14.89
N ILE A 79 -4.87 -11.43 15.09
CA ILE A 79 -6.01 -11.50 14.16
C ILE A 79 -5.84 -10.55 12.96
N SER A 80 -5.09 -9.46 13.14
CA SER A 80 -4.77 -8.50 12.07
C SER A 80 -3.62 -8.97 11.17
N GLU A 81 -2.74 -9.83 11.67
CA GLU A 81 -1.65 -10.46 10.92
C GLU A 81 -2.13 -11.70 10.14
N LYS A 82 -3.27 -11.59 9.44
CA LYS A 82 -3.59 -12.58 8.41
C LYS A 82 -2.39 -12.58 7.45
N PRO A 83 -1.66 -13.71 7.28
CA PRO A 83 -0.44 -13.69 6.50
C PRO A 83 -0.79 -13.22 5.11
N LEU A 84 -0.07 -12.19 4.64
CA LEU A 84 -0.20 -11.75 3.26
C LEU A 84 -0.08 -12.99 2.37
N PRO A 85 -0.95 -13.16 1.37
CA PRO A 85 -0.81 -14.26 0.43
C PRO A 85 0.64 -14.25 -0.06
N LYS A 86 1.30 -15.41 -0.02
CA LYS A 86 2.66 -15.58 -0.54
C LYS A 86 2.69 -14.89 -1.90
N ALA A 87 3.60 -13.94 -2.09
CA ALA A 87 3.74 -13.20 -3.33
C ALA A 87 3.78 -14.23 -4.47
N VAL A 88 2.66 -14.34 -5.20
CA VAL A 88 2.63 -15.09 -6.44
C VAL A 88 3.64 -14.37 -7.32
N PRO A 89 4.64 -15.06 -7.91
CA PRO A 89 5.49 -14.41 -8.88
C PRO A 89 4.57 -13.85 -9.94
N VAL A 90 4.41 -12.53 -9.96
CA VAL A 90 3.66 -11.87 -11.01
C VAL A 90 4.51 -12.10 -12.25
N VAL A 91 4.15 -13.13 -13.02
CA VAL A 91 4.61 -13.27 -14.39
C VAL A 91 4.00 -12.08 -15.10
N PHE A 92 4.73 -10.97 -15.10
CA PHE A 92 4.31 -9.70 -15.66
C PHE A 92 4.32 -9.89 -17.17
N ASN A 93 3.23 -10.43 -17.71
CA ASN A 93 3.04 -10.50 -19.14
C ASN A 93 2.51 -9.13 -19.58
N PRO A 94 3.33 -8.27 -20.22
CA PRO A 94 2.90 -6.92 -20.60
C PRO A 94 1.76 -6.89 -21.62
N LEU A 95 1.42 -8.04 -22.20
CA LEU A 95 0.36 -8.21 -23.18
C LEU A 95 -0.89 -8.84 -22.60
N LYS A 96 -1.01 -8.98 -21.28
CA LYS A 96 -2.26 -9.36 -20.62
C LYS A 96 -2.89 -8.15 -19.98
N THR A 97 -4.12 -7.86 -20.37
CA THR A 97 -4.95 -6.83 -19.74
C THR A 97 -5.42 -7.30 -18.36
N GLU A 98 -5.89 -6.38 -17.52
CA GLU A 98 -6.47 -6.67 -16.20
C GLU A 98 -7.61 -7.71 -16.25
N ASP A 99 -8.39 -7.73 -17.34
CA ASP A 99 -9.46 -8.70 -17.58
C ASP A 99 -8.95 -10.09 -18.05
N GLY A 100 -7.63 -10.27 -18.15
CA GLY A 100 -6.98 -11.50 -18.59
C GLY A 100 -6.96 -11.71 -20.11
N SER A 101 -7.49 -10.78 -20.90
CA SER A 101 -7.42 -10.80 -22.36
C SER A 101 -5.99 -10.55 -22.85
N SER A 102 -5.56 -11.28 -23.89
CA SER A 102 -4.28 -11.05 -24.55
C SER A 102 -4.38 -9.96 -25.61
N ILE A 103 -3.41 -9.05 -25.64
CA ILE A 103 -3.27 -8.01 -26.66
C ILE A 103 -2.51 -8.63 -27.85
N ASP A 104 -3.22 -8.85 -28.95
CA ASP A 104 -2.60 -9.28 -30.20
C ASP A 104 -1.92 -8.09 -30.90
N PRO A 105 -0.66 -8.23 -31.36
CA PRO A 105 0.04 -7.14 -32.04
C PRO A 105 -0.61 -6.83 -33.39
N ALA A 106 -0.75 -5.54 -33.69
CA ALA A 106 -1.20 -5.06 -34.99
C ALA A 106 -0.27 -5.50 -36.14
N SER A 107 1.02 -5.74 -35.84
CA SER A 107 1.99 -6.32 -36.76
C SER A 107 3.00 -7.19 -35.99
N LYS A 108 3.22 -8.42 -36.47
CA LYS A 108 4.25 -9.33 -35.93
C LYS A 108 5.62 -9.10 -36.59
N ASP A 109 5.66 -8.44 -37.74
CA ASP A 109 6.88 -8.16 -38.48
C ASP A 109 7.58 -6.91 -37.96
N PHE A 110 6.82 -5.84 -37.73
CA PHE A 110 7.29 -4.65 -37.01
C PHE A 110 6.09 -3.91 -36.42
N GLY A 111 5.86 -4.09 -35.12
CA GLY A 111 4.74 -3.52 -34.39
C GLY A 111 5.17 -2.89 -33.07
N LEU A 112 4.39 -1.92 -32.61
CA LEU A 112 4.57 -1.20 -31.35
C LEU A 112 3.30 -1.31 -30.50
N ILE A 113 3.46 -1.72 -29.25
CA ILE A 113 2.40 -1.77 -28.24
C ILE A 113 2.85 -0.97 -27.01
N ILE A 114 2.00 -0.06 -26.55
CA ILE A 114 2.17 0.63 -25.26
C ILE A 114 0.87 0.46 -24.46
N PRO A 115 0.79 -0.57 -23.59
CA PRO A 115 -0.47 -0.98 -22.96
C PRO A 115 -1.17 0.13 -22.19
N LYS A 116 -0.42 0.91 -21.39
CA LYS A 116 -0.97 1.96 -20.52
C LYS A 116 -1.77 3.03 -21.26
N VAL A 117 -1.41 3.30 -22.51
CA VAL A 117 -2.06 4.32 -23.35
C VAL A 117 -2.82 3.69 -24.53
N GLY A 118 -2.97 2.37 -24.55
CA GLY A 118 -3.74 1.64 -25.55
C GLY A 118 -3.17 1.72 -26.98
N ILE A 119 -1.89 2.06 -27.14
CA ILE A 119 -1.26 2.09 -28.47
C ILE A 119 -0.99 0.65 -28.90
N ASN A 120 -1.45 0.29 -30.10
CA ASN A 120 -1.14 -0.96 -30.78
C ASN A 120 -1.14 -0.70 -32.29
N THR A 121 0.04 -0.58 -32.91
CA THR A 121 0.16 -0.15 -34.31
C THR A 121 1.35 -0.79 -35.02
N ALA A 122 1.33 -0.80 -36.34
CA ALA A 122 2.48 -1.18 -37.16
C ALA A 122 3.53 -0.05 -37.18
N VAL A 123 4.79 -0.43 -37.36
CA VAL A 123 5.91 0.51 -37.50
C VAL A 123 6.45 0.45 -38.92
N ILE A 124 6.65 1.62 -39.53
CA ILE A 124 7.21 1.75 -40.88
C ILE A 124 8.73 1.69 -40.76
N PRO A 125 9.40 0.67 -41.35
CA PRO A 125 10.84 0.50 -41.21
C PRO A 125 11.63 1.54 -42.02
N ALA A 126 12.86 1.81 -41.54
CA ALA A 126 13.92 2.49 -42.28
C ALA A 126 13.54 3.81 -43.00
N VAL A 127 12.81 4.70 -42.34
CA VAL A 127 12.47 6.02 -42.86
C VAL A 127 13.62 6.99 -42.62
N ASN A 128 14.03 7.75 -43.64
CA ASN A 128 15.06 8.78 -43.50
C ASN A 128 14.49 10.06 -42.87
N PRO A 129 14.86 10.41 -41.62
CA PRO A 129 14.35 11.62 -40.98
C PRO A 129 14.98 12.91 -41.52
N ALA A 130 16.07 12.81 -42.29
CA ALA A 130 16.72 13.96 -42.92
C ALA A 130 16.12 14.32 -44.29
N ASP A 131 15.30 13.44 -44.88
CA ASP A 131 14.55 13.73 -46.11
C ASP A 131 13.13 14.20 -45.73
N PRO A 132 12.76 15.45 -46.05
CA PRO A 132 11.42 15.97 -45.71
C PRO A 132 10.28 15.19 -46.36
N GLY A 133 10.47 14.65 -47.57
CA GLY A 133 9.46 13.88 -48.29
C GLY A 133 9.16 12.56 -47.58
N ASP A 134 10.20 11.76 -47.35
CA ASP A 134 10.09 10.48 -46.64
C ASP A 134 9.54 10.67 -45.23
N TYR A 135 10.03 11.70 -44.52
CA TYR A 135 9.59 12.02 -43.16
C TYR A 135 8.09 12.34 -43.12
N LEU A 136 7.62 13.26 -43.97
CA LEU A 136 6.21 13.65 -43.99
C LEU A 136 5.29 12.52 -44.45
N ASP A 137 5.71 11.71 -45.42
CA ASP A 137 4.91 10.61 -45.92
C ASP A 137 4.81 9.45 -44.92
N ALA A 138 5.86 9.20 -44.14
CA ALA A 138 5.81 8.22 -43.06
C ALA A 138 4.90 8.69 -41.93
N LEU A 139 4.99 9.98 -41.56
CA LEU A 139 4.17 10.54 -40.49
C LEU A 139 2.66 10.52 -40.79
N LYS A 140 2.26 10.66 -42.07
CA LYS A 140 0.86 10.46 -42.50
C LYS A 140 0.34 9.05 -42.24
N LYS A 141 1.22 8.05 -42.20
CA LYS A 141 0.87 6.63 -42.07
C LYS A 141 0.95 6.14 -40.62
N GLY A 142 1.66 6.85 -39.75
CA GLY A 142 1.73 6.57 -38.30
C GLY A 142 3.16 6.58 -37.77
N VAL A 143 3.53 5.50 -37.07
CA VAL A 143 4.82 5.39 -36.37
C VAL A 143 5.90 4.93 -37.36
N ALA A 144 7.02 5.64 -37.34
CA ALA A 144 8.15 5.39 -38.22
C ALA A 144 9.42 5.06 -37.43
N HIS A 145 10.21 4.13 -37.95
CA HIS A 145 11.55 3.81 -37.48
C HIS A 145 12.59 4.59 -38.30
N ALA A 146 13.52 5.25 -37.62
CA ALA A 146 14.58 6.01 -38.29
C ALA A 146 15.62 5.10 -38.95
N SER A 147 15.90 5.32 -40.23
CA SER A 147 16.93 4.60 -41.01
C SER A 147 18.34 4.78 -40.47
N THR A 148 18.57 5.83 -39.68
CA THR A 148 19.84 6.12 -39.01
C THR A 148 20.03 5.35 -37.71
N SER A 149 19.03 4.60 -37.24
CA SER A 149 19.05 3.84 -35.99
C SER A 149 19.06 2.33 -36.21
N TYR A 150 19.27 1.58 -35.13
CA TYR A 150 19.33 0.12 -35.15
C TYR A 150 17.94 -0.50 -35.12
N PHE A 151 17.80 -1.69 -35.71
CA PHE A 151 16.61 -2.52 -35.57
C PHE A 151 16.57 -3.23 -34.21
N PRO A 152 15.39 -3.69 -33.76
CA PRO A 152 15.25 -4.36 -32.45
C PRO A 152 16.10 -5.64 -32.28
N ASP A 153 16.40 -6.36 -33.37
CA ASP A 153 17.25 -7.55 -33.36
C ASP A 153 18.76 -7.24 -33.33
N GLU A 154 19.14 -5.98 -33.52
CA GLU A 154 20.52 -5.52 -33.51
C GLU A 154 20.97 -5.08 -32.11
N ASP A 155 22.25 -4.73 -32.00
CA ASP A 155 22.89 -4.33 -30.74
C ASP A 155 23.07 -2.82 -30.64
N GLY A 156 21.96 -2.11 -30.49
CA GLY A 156 21.98 -0.67 -30.28
C GLY A 156 20.61 -0.04 -30.07
N THR A 157 20.59 1.29 -30.14
CA THR A 157 19.39 2.09 -29.92
C THR A 157 18.45 2.06 -31.12
N VAL A 158 17.19 1.70 -30.85
CA VAL A 158 16.06 1.83 -31.78
C VAL A 158 15.46 3.21 -31.63
N TYR A 159 15.19 3.90 -32.74
CA TYR A 159 14.58 5.22 -32.71
C TYR A 159 13.27 5.27 -33.51
N LEU A 160 12.17 5.53 -32.80
CA LEU A 160 10.83 5.67 -33.38
C LEU A 160 10.29 7.10 -33.24
N PHE A 161 9.57 7.57 -34.26
CA PHE A 161 8.94 8.89 -34.26
C PHE A 161 7.55 8.87 -34.91
N SER A 162 6.68 9.80 -34.49
CA SER A 162 5.30 9.94 -34.99
C SER A 162 4.78 11.36 -34.75
N HIS A 163 3.70 11.75 -35.45
CA HIS A 163 3.05 13.05 -35.27
C HIS A 163 2.58 13.30 -33.82
N SER A 164 2.50 14.60 -33.49
CA SER A 164 1.79 15.14 -32.33
C SER A 164 0.68 16.05 -32.83
N THR A 165 -0.50 16.03 -32.20
CA THR A 165 -1.63 16.92 -32.51
C THR A 165 -2.17 17.54 -31.22
N ASN A 166 -2.73 18.75 -31.24
CA ASN A 166 -3.42 19.38 -30.09
C ASN A 166 -4.94 19.19 -30.12
N TYR A 167 -5.46 18.36 -31.01
CA TYR A 167 -6.88 18.03 -31.07
C TYR A 167 -7.10 16.53 -30.98
N ASP A 168 -7.75 16.09 -29.91
CA ASP A 168 -8.06 14.68 -29.65
C ASP A 168 -8.85 14.03 -30.80
N TRP A 169 -9.72 14.81 -31.47
CA TRP A 169 -10.56 14.37 -32.59
C TRP A 169 -9.82 14.29 -33.94
N PHE A 170 -8.62 14.86 -34.05
CA PHE A 170 -7.75 14.70 -35.23
C PHE A 170 -6.66 13.64 -35.00
N VAL A 171 -6.63 12.96 -33.85
CA VAL A 171 -5.62 11.93 -33.55
C VAL A 171 -5.70 10.77 -34.54
N SER A 172 -6.92 10.35 -34.91
CA SER A 172 -7.15 9.34 -35.95
C SER A 172 -6.75 9.85 -37.33
N ASP A 173 -7.14 11.08 -37.67
CA ASP A 173 -7.00 11.62 -39.02
C ASP A 173 -5.55 11.99 -39.36
N LEU A 174 -4.76 12.35 -38.36
CA LEU A 174 -3.33 12.68 -38.48
C LEU A 174 -2.43 11.52 -38.08
N ASN A 175 -3.00 10.36 -37.72
CA ASN A 175 -2.27 9.23 -37.13
C ASN A 175 -1.30 9.69 -36.03
N ALA A 176 -1.75 10.59 -35.16
CA ALA A 176 -0.93 11.17 -34.09
C ALA A 176 -0.81 10.20 -32.91
N VAL A 177 -0.37 8.97 -33.19
CA VAL A 177 -0.28 7.85 -32.24
C VAL A 177 0.48 8.25 -30.98
N PHE A 178 1.53 9.08 -31.13
CA PHE A 178 2.38 9.48 -30.01
C PHE A 178 1.86 10.66 -29.19
N TYR A 179 0.69 11.21 -29.51
CA TYR A 179 0.04 12.23 -28.68
C TYR A 179 -0.10 11.80 -27.21
N LEU A 180 -0.40 10.51 -26.98
CA LEU A 180 -0.58 9.96 -25.64
C LEU A 180 0.73 9.68 -24.89
N LEU A 181 1.90 9.81 -25.51
CA LEU A 181 3.18 9.60 -24.83
C LEU A 181 3.39 10.56 -23.66
N LYS A 182 2.70 11.71 -23.65
CA LYS A 182 2.72 12.67 -22.54
C LYS A 182 2.27 12.05 -21.21
N ASN A 183 1.39 11.05 -21.26
CA ASN A 183 0.81 10.36 -20.11
C ASN A 183 1.70 9.24 -19.56
N LEU A 184 2.81 8.93 -20.24
CA LEU A 184 3.75 7.93 -19.76
C LEU A 184 4.70 8.52 -18.70
N THR A 185 5.08 7.66 -17.78
CA THR A 185 5.92 7.90 -16.61
C THR A 185 6.95 6.79 -16.48
N GLU A 186 8.07 7.07 -15.81
CA GLU A 186 9.09 6.06 -15.48
C GLU A 186 8.45 4.78 -14.91
N GLY A 187 8.94 3.63 -15.36
CA GLY A 187 8.41 2.31 -15.00
C GLY A 187 7.34 1.75 -15.95
N ASP A 188 6.84 2.55 -16.89
CA ASP A 188 5.88 2.07 -17.90
C ASP A 188 6.55 1.17 -18.94
N LEU A 189 5.80 0.21 -19.48
CA LEU A 189 6.31 -0.75 -20.45
C LEU A 189 5.99 -0.35 -21.88
N VAL A 190 6.96 -0.58 -22.77
CA VAL A 190 6.84 -0.42 -24.21
C VAL A 190 7.27 -1.73 -24.86
N VAL A 191 6.43 -2.30 -25.72
CA VAL A 191 6.70 -3.59 -26.36
C VAL A 191 6.82 -3.40 -27.86
N ILE A 192 7.91 -3.89 -28.44
CA ILE A 192 8.11 -3.96 -29.89
C ILE A 192 8.03 -5.41 -30.32
N PHE A 193 7.22 -5.69 -31.32
CA PHE A 193 7.28 -6.94 -32.07
C PHE A 193 8.12 -6.72 -33.32
N TYR A 194 9.10 -7.58 -33.54
CA TYR A 194 9.93 -7.53 -34.73
C TYR A 194 10.30 -8.93 -35.21
N LYS A 195 9.99 -9.24 -36.47
CA LYS A 195 10.21 -10.55 -37.10
C LYS A 195 9.76 -11.73 -36.22
N GLY A 196 8.58 -11.60 -35.61
CA GLY A 196 7.99 -12.63 -34.73
C GLY A 196 8.60 -12.73 -33.33
N LYS A 197 9.57 -11.89 -32.97
CA LYS A 197 10.13 -11.79 -31.62
C LYS A 197 9.57 -10.56 -30.90
N GLN A 198 9.41 -10.66 -29.59
CA GLN A 198 8.96 -9.60 -28.71
C GLN A 198 10.17 -9.02 -27.96
N TYR A 199 10.22 -7.69 -27.92
CA TYR A 199 11.21 -6.90 -27.21
C TYR A 199 10.48 -5.99 -26.23
N THR A 200 10.66 -6.25 -24.93
CA THR A 200 10.03 -5.46 -23.87
C THR A 200 11.02 -4.46 -23.33
N TYR A 201 10.65 -3.18 -23.39
CA TYR A 201 11.41 -2.05 -22.89
C TYR A 201 10.73 -1.43 -21.67
N LEU A 202 11.53 -0.98 -20.72
CA LEU A 202 11.09 -0.26 -19.52
C LEU A 202 11.42 1.22 -19.66
N LEU A 203 10.41 2.09 -19.54
CA LEU A 203 10.59 3.53 -19.64
C LEU A 203 11.42 4.05 -18.46
N ARG A 204 12.54 4.71 -18.77
CA ARG A 204 13.48 5.26 -17.79
C ARG A 204 13.27 6.74 -17.56
N GLU A 205 13.15 7.54 -18.63
CA GLU A 205 13.01 8.99 -18.48
C GLU A 205 12.27 9.65 -19.65
N LYS A 206 11.81 10.88 -19.40
CA LYS A 206 11.17 11.76 -20.39
C LYS A 206 11.85 13.12 -20.39
N ARG A 207 12.15 13.67 -21.57
CA ARG A 207 12.79 14.98 -21.73
C ARG A 207 12.10 15.81 -22.79
N VAL A 208 12.05 17.13 -22.57
CA VAL A 208 11.63 18.11 -23.57
C VAL A 208 12.90 18.82 -24.05
N VAL A 209 13.11 18.84 -25.36
CA VAL A 209 14.32 19.39 -25.97
C VAL A 209 13.98 20.27 -27.17
N LYS A 210 14.89 21.15 -27.56
CA LYS A 210 14.74 21.93 -28.79
C LYS A 210 14.86 21.02 -30.03
N PRO A 211 14.21 21.34 -31.15
CA PRO A 211 14.30 20.54 -32.38
C PRO A 211 15.72 20.43 -32.94
N THR A 212 16.59 21.40 -32.60
CA THR A 212 18.00 21.43 -33.02
C THR A 212 18.92 20.59 -32.12
N GLU A 213 18.45 20.09 -30.97
CA GLU A 213 19.24 19.31 -30.02
C GLU A 213 19.20 17.82 -30.36
N THR A 214 19.90 17.45 -31.44
CA THR A 214 19.92 16.09 -31.98
C THR A 214 20.91 15.15 -31.29
N SER A 215 21.74 15.66 -30.37
CA SER A 215 22.75 14.87 -29.64
C SER A 215 22.16 13.68 -28.89
N TYR A 216 20.91 13.79 -28.44
CA TYR A 216 20.19 12.72 -27.76
C TYR A 216 19.69 11.61 -28.70
N LEU A 217 19.63 11.88 -30.00
CA LEU A 217 19.12 10.94 -31.01
C LEU A 217 20.23 10.10 -31.64
N ILE A 218 21.48 10.30 -31.21
CA ILE A 218 22.63 9.54 -31.71
C ILE A 218 22.53 8.11 -31.16
N PRO A 219 22.32 7.10 -32.02
CA PRO A 219 22.18 5.72 -31.57
C PRO A 219 23.48 5.22 -30.96
N GLN A 220 23.39 4.53 -29.82
CA GLN A 220 24.55 3.98 -29.14
C GLN A 220 24.69 2.50 -29.47
N LYS A 221 25.87 2.10 -29.95
CA LYS A 221 26.19 0.69 -30.16
C LYS A 221 26.44 0.01 -28.81
N GLY A 222 25.98 -1.22 -28.64
CA GLY A 222 26.18 -2.01 -27.42
C GLY A 222 25.22 -1.67 -26.28
N VAL A 223 24.29 -0.75 -26.50
CA VAL A 223 23.26 -0.37 -25.52
C VAL A 223 21.90 -0.51 -26.18
N LYS A 224 21.17 -1.57 -25.82
CA LYS A 224 19.84 -1.86 -26.38
C LYS A 224 18.78 -0.98 -25.73
N THR A 225 18.61 0.22 -26.27
CA THR A 225 17.62 1.20 -25.81
C THR A 225 16.61 1.53 -26.89
N LEU A 226 15.53 2.18 -26.48
CA LEU A 226 14.48 2.69 -27.35
C LEU A 226 14.29 4.18 -27.08
N ILE A 227 14.26 4.96 -28.14
CA ILE A 227 13.90 6.37 -28.13
C ILE A 227 12.55 6.53 -28.85
N LEU A 228 11.58 7.17 -28.19
CA LEU A 228 10.34 7.60 -28.82
C LEU A 228 10.33 9.13 -28.90
N GLN A 229 10.07 9.70 -30.08
CA GLN A 229 9.98 11.15 -30.28
C GLN A 229 8.61 11.57 -30.82
N THR A 230 8.04 12.63 -30.23
CA THR A 230 6.94 13.39 -30.83
C THR A 230 7.15 14.90 -30.69
N CYS A 231 6.36 15.72 -31.39
CA CYS A 231 6.42 17.17 -31.24
C CYS A 231 5.78 17.65 -29.93
N TRP A 232 6.29 18.77 -29.40
CA TRP A 232 5.86 19.34 -28.14
C TRP A 232 5.79 20.88 -28.17
N PRO A 233 4.85 21.51 -27.44
CA PRO A 233 3.60 20.96 -26.91
C PRO A 233 2.75 20.29 -28.00
N PRO A 234 1.68 19.56 -27.66
CA PRO A 234 0.85 18.91 -28.66
C PRO A 234 0.43 19.87 -29.77
N GLY A 235 0.57 19.42 -31.02
CA GLY A 235 0.49 20.15 -32.30
C GLY A 235 1.10 21.56 -32.36
N SER A 236 2.16 21.75 -31.58
CA SER A 236 3.24 22.67 -31.89
C SER A 236 4.44 21.88 -32.41
N THR A 237 5.33 22.53 -33.16
CA THR A 237 6.64 21.97 -33.55
C THR A 237 7.79 22.65 -32.82
N ALA A 238 7.50 23.49 -31.82
CA ALA A 238 8.47 24.32 -31.11
C ALA A 238 9.54 23.48 -30.41
N GLU A 239 9.16 22.33 -29.84
CA GLU A 239 10.02 21.44 -29.09
C GLU A 239 9.76 19.98 -29.49
N ARG A 240 10.55 19.07 -28.92
CA ARG A 240 10.39 17.63 -29.05
C ARG A 240 10.27 17.00 -27.67
N LEU A 241 9.32 16.08 -27.53
CA LEU A 241 9.20 15.21 -26.38
C LEU A 241 9.93 13.90 -26.70
N LEU A 242 10.96 13.59 -25.92
CA LEU A 242 11.75 12.37 -26.02
C LEU A 242 11.47 11.47 -24.81
N LEU A 243 11.23 10.20 -25.08
CA LEU A 243 11.12 9.16 -24.07
C LEU A 243 12.23 8.14 -24.30
N PHE A 244 12.92 7.76 -23.24
CA PHE A 244 14.02 6.82 -23.28
C PHE A 244 13.68 5.57 -22.47
N ALA A 245 13.78 4.41 -23.08
CA ALA A 245 13.47 3.13 -22.45
C ALA A 245 14.60 2.12 -22.66
N ASP A 246 14.80 1.26 -21.68
CA ASP A 246 15.88 0.25 -21.68
C ASP A 246 15.27 -1.13 -21.94
N LEU A 247 15.94 -1.95 -22.77
CA LEU A 247 15.49 -3.31 -23.02
C LEU A 247 15.63 -4.15 -21.74
N ILE A 248 14.55 -4.78 -21.30
CA ILE A 248 14.54 -5.64 -20.10
C ILE A 248 14.31 -7.12 -20.43
N GLU A 249 13.64 -7.42 -21.55
CA GLU A 249 13.34 -8.80 -21.94
C GLU A 249 13.24 -8.94 -23.45
N THR A 250 13.67 -10.08 -23.98
CA THR A 250 13.38 -10.52 -25.33
C THR A 250 12.76 -11.90 -25.28
N SER A 251 11.56 -12.06 -25.83
CA SER A 251 10.85 -13.34 -25.86
C SER A 251 10.49 -13.72 -27.30
N GLY A 252 10.75 -14.96 -27.67
CA GLY A 252 10.51 -15.48 -29.01
C GLY A 252 11.20 -16.83 -29.20
N GLN A 253 10.49 -17.80 -29.76
CA GLN A 253 11.08 -19.09 -30.07
C GLN A 253 12.17 -18.90 -31.13
N SER A 254 13.42 -19.19 -30.75
CA SER A 254 14.42 -19.65 -31.71
C SER A 254 13.84 -20.90 -32.38
N ILE A 255 13.40 -20.74 -33.63
CA ILE A 255 13.07 -21.87 -34.52
C ILE A 255 14.37 -22.66 -34.76
#